data_AF-A0A6P5FYT6-F1
#
_entry.id   AF-A0A6P5FYT6-F1
#
_cell.length_a   1.000
_cell.length_b   1.000
_cell.length_c   1.000
_cell.angle_alpha   90.00
_cell.angle_beta   90.00
_cell.angle_gamma   90.00
#
_symmetry.space_group_name_H-M   'P 1'
#
loop_
_entity.id
_entity.type
_entity.pdbx_description
1 polymer ?
#
loop_
_entity_poly.entity_id
_entity_poly.type
_entity_poly.pdbx_seq_one_letter_code
_entity_poly.pdbx_strand_id
1 'polypeptide(L)'
;MAINGGKTLVPFLLILSILFVLVLSAYGRDEPEQRLERCRSECREEQRGEQQRRRCEQLCQEEYRREKEGTGRGGGSAVDGVDRDPQQELRECKKECRSRQFDPQGQRRCEQRCEERYGEEGRGRGQEGRDHESRDPEQEYEECRQQCQQYRHGRQQQERCERQCEERYREERGQGGRDENRDPEQEYEECRQQCRQYQHGRRQQERCERQCEERRRGGKNDEQERDPQEELRRCQQRCQRERRGWQEQQECRRGCERQYGERGGRDGGMVVEVV
;
A
#
# COMPACT_ATOMS: atom_id res chain seq x y z
N MET A 1 5.52 -35.19 64.94
CA MET A 1 5.49 -35.69 63.55
C MET A 1 5.12 -34.52 62.66
N ALA A 2 6.10 -33.92 61.99
CA ALA A 2 5.90 -32.76 61.13
C ALA A 2 5.74 -33.25 59.69
N ILE A 3 4.56 -33.02 59.11
CA ILE A 3 4.22 -33.44 57.76
C ILE A 3 4.88 -32.46 56.78
N ASN A 4 6.01 -32.88 56.19
CA ASN A 4 6.67 -32.20 55.08
C ASN A 4 5.85 -32.37 53.78
N GLY A 5 4.66 -31.77 53.72
CA GLY A 5 3.72 -31.87 52.60
C GLY A 5 3.71 -30.67 51.64
N GLY A 6 4.65 -29.72 51.78
CA GLY A 6 4.55 -28.41 51.12
C GLY A 6 5.12 -28.30 49.70
N LYS A 7 5.86 -29.30 49.19
CA LYS A 7 6.62 -29.16 47.94
C LYS A 7 5.93 -29.72 46.69
N THR A 8 4.88 -30.53 46.86
CA THR A 8 4.13 -31.12 45.74
C THR A 8 2.85 -30.35 45.39
N LEU A 9 2.37 -29.45 46.25
CA LEU A 9 1.14 -28.69 46.01
C LEU A 9 1.35 -27.46 45.12
N VAL A 10 2.56 -26.89 45.10
CA VAL A 10 2.90 -25.71 44.29
C VAL A 10 2.70 -25.95 42.77
N PRO A 11 3.20 -27.04 42.16
CA PRO A 11 2.97 -27.27 40.72
C PRO A 11 1.50 -27.55 40.40
N PHE A 12 0.75 -28.21 41.29
CA PHE A 12 -0.68 -28.47 41.09
C PHE A 12 -1.52 -27.18 41.10
N LEU A 13 -1.21 -26.23 41.99
CA LEU A 13 -1.91 -24.95 42.03
C LEU A 13 -1.60 -24.07 40.80
N LEU A 14 -0.39 -24.16 40.25
CA LEU A 14 -0.03 -23.48 38.99
C LEU A 14 -0.75 -24.07 37.77
N ILE A 15 -0.91 -25.39 37.71
CA ILE A 15 -1.67 -26.04 36.63
C ILE A 15 -3.15 -25.67 36.73
N LEU A 16 -3.72 -25.65 37.94
CA LEU A 16 -5.10 -25.26 38.16
C LEU A 16 -5.36 -23.78 37.81
N SER A 17 -4.42 -22.87 38.08
CA SER A 17 -4.57 -21.46 37.70
C SER A 17 -4.53 -21.27 36.18
N ILE A 18 -3.66 -21.99 35.47
CA ILE A 18 -3.59 -21.96 34.00
C ILE A 18 -4.89 -22.52 33.39
N LEU A 19 -5.39 -23.64 33.90
CA LEU A 19 -6.66 -24.21 33.44
C LEU A 19 -7.84 -23.27 33.70
N PHE A 20 -7.86 -22.58 34.83
CA PHE A 20 -8.92 -21.61 35.15
C PHE A 20 -8.89 -20.39 34.20
N VAL A 21 -7.69 -19.90 33.84
CA VAL A 21 -7.54 -18.82 32.85
C VAL A 21 -7.97 -19.27 31.45
N LEU A 22 -7.62 -20.50 31.05
CA LEU A 22 -8.05 -21.06 29.76
C LEU A 22 -9.57 -21.20 29.67
N VAL A 23 -10.20 -21.70 30.72
CA VAL A 23 -11.66 -21.81 30.80
C VAL A 23 -12.33 -20.43 30.77
N LEU A 24 -11.86 -19.46 31.56
CA LEU A 24 -12.39 -18.09 31.51
C LEU A 24 -12.19 -17.42 30.15
N SER A 25 -11.09 -17.69 29.44
CA SER A 25 -10.86 -17.16 28.09
C SER A 25 -11.75 -17.79 27.03
N ALA A 26 -12.22 -19.04 27.23
CA ALA A 26 -13.17 -19.70 26.35
C ALA A 26 -14.62 -19.21 26.56
N TYR A 27 -14.97 -18.76 27.77
CA TYR A 27 -16.28 -18.16 28.08
C TYR A 27 -16.41 -16.69 27.62
N GLY A 28 -15.38 -16.09 27.03
CA GLY A 28 -15.35 -14.65 26.68
C GLY A 28 -15.82 -14.28 25.27
N ARG A 29 -16.30 -15.24 24.46
CA ARG A 29 -16.84 -14.98 23.11
C ARG A 29 -18.00 -15.92 22.82
N ASP A 30 -19.16 -15.66 23.44
CA ASP A 30 -20.41 -16.13 22.86
C ASP A 30 -20.48 -15.56 21.44
N GLU A 31 -20.39 -16.43 20.43
CA GLU A 31 -20.50 -16.05 19.04
C GLU A 31 -21.86 -15.37 18.84
N PRO A 32 -21.94 -14.15 18.28
CA PRO A 32 -23.18 -13.38 18.20
C PRO A 32 -24.28 -14.15 17.44
N GLU A 33 -23.90 -15.11 16.60
CA GLU A 33 -24.80 -15.99 15.85
C GLU A 33 -25.60 -16.92 16.77
N GLN A 34 -24.97 -17.50 17.80
CA GLN A 34 -25.65 -18.37 18.77
C GLN A 34 -26.68 -17.60 19.60
N ARG A 35 -26.41 -16.32 19.89
CA ARG A 35 -27.35 -15.43 20.60
C ARG A 35 -28.57 -15.09 19.74
N LEU A 36 -28.37 -14.85 18.44
CA LEU A 36 -29.47 -14.63 17.50
C LEU A 36 -30.37 -15.87 17.36
N GLU A 37 -29.78 -17.06 17.28
CA GLU A 37 -30.53 -18.31 17.19
C GLU A 37 -31.39 -18.56 18.44
N ARG A 38 -30.82 -18.33 19.63
CA ARG A 38 -31.55 -18.45 20.91
C ARG A 38 -32.73 -17.46 20.98
N CYS A 39 -32.52 -16.20 20.58
CA CYS A 39 -33.57 -15.18 20.53
C CYS A 39 -34.70 -15.57 19.58
N ARG A 40 -34.36 -16.13 18.40
CA ARG A 40 -35.35 -16.63 17.44
C ARG A 40 -36.13 -17.84 17.96
N SER A 41 -35.48 -18.76 18.68
CA SER A 41 -36.20 -19.89 19.29
C SER A 41 -37.16 -19.43 20.38
N GLU A 42 -36.75 -18.48 21.22
CA GLU A 42 -37.60 -17.91 22.27
C GLU A 42 -38.83 -17.20 21.66
N CYS A 43 -38.63 -16.40 20.60
CA CYS A 43 -39.74 -15.77 19.86
C CYS A 43 -40.71 -16.78 19.22
N ARG A 44 -40.26 -18.02 18.96
CA ARG A 44 -41.10 -19.10 18.40
C ARG A 44 -41.86 -19.89 19.46
N GLU A 45 -41.26 -20.08 20.63
CA GLU A 45 -41.90 -20.77 21.75
C GLU A 45 -42.95 -19.89 22.44
N GLU A 46 -42.78 -18.58 22.43
CA GLU A 46 -43.77 -17.68 22.98
C GLU A 46 -45.04 -17.71 22.11
N GLN A 47 -46.18 -18.16 22.67
CA GLN A 47 -47.49 -18.25 22.01
C GLN A 47 -48.08 -16.87 21.70
N ARG A 48 -47.40 -16.13 20.83
CA ARG A 48 -47.80 -14.83 20.33
C ARG A 48 -48.26 -15.00 18.88
N GLY A 49 -49.30 -14.25 18.49
CA GLY A 49 -49.81 -14.29 17.12
C GLY A 49 -48.72 -14.01 16.09
N GLU A 50 -48.88 -14.49 14.85
CA GLU A 50 -47.82 -14.44 13.82
C GLU A 50 -47.21 -13.04 13.64
N GLN A 51 -48.03 -12.00 13.75
CA GLN A 51 -47.58 -10.62 13.60
C GLN A 51 -46.64 -10.18 14.74
N GLN A 52 -46.90 -10.65 15.97
CA GLN A 52 -46.04 -10.37 17.12
C GLN A 52 -44.75 -11.17 17.05
N ARG A 53 -44.80 -12.43 16.60
CA ARG A 53 -43.60 -13.24 16.37
C ARG A 53 -42.69 -12.63 15.32
N ARG A 54 -43.23 -12.13 14.20
CA ARG A 54 -42.44 -11.43 13.17
C ARG A 54 -41.76 -10.17 13.72
N ARG A 55 -42.46 -9.39 14.55
CA ARG A 55 -41.86 -8.21 15.21
C ARG A 55 -40.73 -8.62 16.16
N CYS A 56 -40.92 -9.70 16.92
CA CYS A 56 -39.90 -10.25 17.82
C CYS A 56 -38.65 -10.69 17.05
N GLU A 57 -38.81 -11.48 15.99
CA GLU A 57 -37.69 -11.93 15.14
C GLU A 57 -36.96 -10.75 14.47
N GLN A 58 -37.69 -9.70 14.08
CA GLN A 58 -37.09 -8.46 13.54
C GLN A 58 -36.25 -7.71 14.56
N LEU A 59 -36.71 -7.59 15.81
CA LEU A 59 -35.97 -6.95 16.89
C LEU A 59 -34.68 -7.73 17.22
N CYS A 60 -34.77 -9.07 17.32
CA CYS A 60 -33.58 -9.92 17.50
C CYS A 60 -32.55 -9.69 16.39
N GLN A 61 -33.00 -9.55 15.14
CA GLN A 61 -32.13 -9.35 13.99
C GLN A 61 -31.52 -7.95 13.96
N GLU A 62 -32.27 -6.92 14.37
CA GLU A 62 -31.76 -5.56 14.49
C GLU A 62 -30.68 -5.45 15.59
N GLU A 63 -30.90 -6.10 16.74
CA GLU A 63 -29.94 -6.11 17.84
C GLU A 63 -28.64 -6.83 17.46
N TYR A 64 -28.74 -8.02 16.83
CA TYR A 64 -27.59 -8.72 16.27
C TYR A 64 -26.80 -7.87 15.27
N ARG A 65 -27.53 -7.15 14.40
CA ARG A 65 -26.92 -6.25 13.42
C ARG A 65 -26.18 -5.09 14.11
N ARG A 66 -26.80 -4.45 15.12
CA ARG A 66 -26.16 -3.39 15.91
C ARG A 66 -24.93 -3.89 16.66
N GLU A 67 -24.94 -5.11 17.15
CA GLU A 67 -23.80 -5.71 17.86
C GLU A 67 -22.63 -6.02 16.91
N LYS A 68 -22.91 -6.53 15.69
CA LYS A 68 -21.89 -6.70 14.64
C LYS A 68 -21.33 -5.36 14.13
N GLU A 69 -22.18 -4.36 13.97
CA GLU A 69 -21.76 -3.01 13.54
C GLU A 69 -20.97 -2.30 14.65
N GLY A 70 -21.35 -2.48 15.93
CA GLY A 70 -20.71 -1.85 17.08
C GLY A 70 -19.38 -2.46 17.51
N THR A 71 -19.12 -3.73 17.18
CA THR A 71 -17.80 -4.36 17.38
C THR A 71 -16.79 -3.98 16.30
N GLY A 72 -17.25 -3.39 15.19
CA GLY A 72 -16.44 -2.76 14.14
C GLY A 72 -16.19 -1.27 14.40
N ARG A 73 -15.58 -0.90 15.52
CA ARG A 73 -15.10 0.48 15.72
C ARG A 73 -13.86 0.70 14.85
N GLY A 74 -14.10 0.95 13.57
CA GLY A 74 -13.10 1.32 12.56
C GLY A 74 -13.30 0.59 11.23
N GLY A 75 -14.31 0.95 10.45
CA GLY A 75 -14.46 0.42 9.09
C GLY A 75 -15.84 0.69 8.53
N GLY A 76 -15.95 1.77 7.75
CA GLY A 76 -17.20 2.22 7.15
C GLY A 76 -17.93 1.15 6.35
N SER A 77 -19.26 1.25 6.39
CA SER A 77 -20.25 0.52 5.63
C SER A 77 -19.84 0.31 4.17
N ALA A 78 -19.28 -0.85 3.85
CA ALA A 78 -19.36 -1.43 2.52
C ALA A 78 -20.73 -2.10 2.39
N VAL A 79 -21.76 -1.28 2.19
CA VAL A 79 -22.96 -1.74 1.49
C VAL A 79 -22.54 -1.97 0.05
N ASP A 80 -22.82 -3.15 -0.49
CA ASP A 80 -22.70 -3.56 -1.90
C ASP A 80 -22.92 -2.38 -2.86
N GLY A 81 -21.84 -1.68 -3.16
CA GLY A 81 -21.78 -0.60 -4.11
C GLY A 81 -20.95 -1.13 -5.26
N VAL A 82 -21.61 -1.45 -6.37
CA VAL A 82 -20.93 -1.45 -7.67
C VAL A 82 -20.16 -0.13 -7.72
N ASP A 83 -18.84 -0.22 -7.76
CA ASP A 83 -17.91 0.91 -7.78
C ASP A 83 -18.12 1.68 -9.10
N ARG A 84 -19.23 2.42 -9.16
CA ARG A 84 -19.54 3.30 -10.28
C ARG A 84 -18.75 4.56 -10.05
N ASP A 85 -17.75 4.73 -10.92
CA ASP A 85 -16.92 5.91 -10.97
C ASP A 85 -17.81 7.17 -11.06
N PRO A 86 -17.81 8.05 -10.04
CA PRO A 86 -18.65 9.26 -10.03
C PRO A 86 -18.37 10.17 -11.24
N GLN A 87 -17.16 10.06 -11.79
CA GLN A 87 -16.77 10.81 -12.98
C GLN A 87 -17.44 10.25 -14.26
N GLN A 88 -17.73 8.95 -14.33
CA GLN A 88 -18.54 8.34 -15.38
C GLN A 88 -19.99 8.82 -15.32
N GLU A 89 -20.61 8.85 -14.14
CA GLU A 89 -22.01 9.30 -13.98
C GLU A 89 -22.17 10.79 -14.33
N LEU A 90 -21.19 11.64 -13.99
CA LEU A 90 -21.15 13.03 -14.40
C LEU A 90 -21.10 13.19 -15.95
N ARG A 91 -20.30 12.38 -16.63
CA ARG A 91 -20.20 12.39 -18.11
C ARG A 91 -21.53 11.99 -18.75
N GLU A 92 -22.19 10.97 -18.21
CA GLU A 92 -23.49 10.51 -18.67
C GLU A 92 -24.58 11.58 -18.46
N CYS A 93 -24.61 12.23 -17.29
CA CYS A 93 -25.53 13.34 -16.99
C CYS A 93 -25.35 14.53 -17.96
N LYS A 94 -24.10 14.95 -18.22
CA LYS A 94 -23.80 16.02 -19.19
C LYS A 94 -24.21 15.63 -20.61
N LYS A 95 -24.00 14.37 -21.01
CA LYS A 95 -24.42 13.85 -22.31
C LYS A 95 -25.95 13.89 -22.44
N GLU A 96 -26.69 13.54 -21.39
CA GLU A 96 -28.14 13.65 -21.37
C GLU A 96 -28.59 15.11 -21.50
N CYS A 97 -27.97 16.04 -20.75
CA CYS A 97 -28.24 17.48 -20.88
C CYS A 97 -28.00 18.02 -22.31
N ARG A 98 -27.02 17.47 -23.05
CA ARG A 98 -26.74 17.84 -24.44
C ARG A 98 -27.71 17.22 -25.45
N SER A 99 -28.26 16.06 -25.13
CA SER A 99 -29.21 15.35 -26.00
C SER A 99 -30.61 15.96 -25.99
N ARG A 100 -30.98 16.67 -24.93
CA ARG A 100 -32.26 17.37 -24.81
C ARG A 100 -32.19 18.74 -25.49
N GLN A 101 -33.27 19.14 -26.17
CA GLN A 101 -33.38 20.48 -26.79
C GLN A 101 -33.59 21.55 -25.72
N PHE A 102 -32.50 22.00 -25.11
CA PHE A 102 -32.49 23.18 -24.26
C PHE A 102 -31.99 24.40 -25.04
N ASP A 103 -32.45 25.58 -24.64
CA ASP A 103 -31.78 26.82 -25.01
C ASP A 103 -30.37 26.88 -24.37
N PRO A 104 -29.44 27.70 -24.89
CA PRO A 104 -28.06 27.76 -24.39
C PRO A 104 -27.95 28.06 -22.89
N GLN A 105 -28.92 28.78 -22.32
CA GLN A 105 -28.94 29.10 -20.89
C GLN A 105 -29.52 27.95 -20.06
N GLY A 106 -30.53 27.25 -20.58
CA GLY A 106 -31.08 26.01 -20.04
C GLY A 106 -30.05 24.87 -20.00
N GLN A 107 -29.22 24.76 -21.05
CA GLN A 107 -28.15 23.77 -21.14
C GLN A 107 -27.08 23.99 -20.06
N ARG A 108 -26.61 25.22 -19.88
CA ARG A 108 -25.65 25.57 -18.81
C ARG A 108 -26.20 25.26 -17.42
N ARG A 109 -27.47 25.60 -17.16
CA ARG A 109 -28.14 25.27 -15.88
C ARG A 109 -28.30 23.76 -15.66
N CYS A 110 -28.46 22.98 -16.74
CA CYS A 110 -28.53 21.53 -16.67
C CYS A 110 -27.15 20.94 -16.32
N GLU A 111 -26.10 21.34 -17.06
CA GLU A 111 -24.73 20.88 -16.80
C GLU A 111 -24.25 21.27 -15.39
N GLN A 112 -24.58 22.48 -14.92
CA GLN A 112 -24.24 22.95 -13.57
C GLN A 112 -24.90 22.11 -12.47
N ARG A 113 -26.16 21.70 -12.65
CA ARG A 113 -26.83 20.78 -11.70
C ARG A 113 -26.22 19.39 -11.71
N CYS A 114 -25.73 18.90 -12.86
CA CYS A 114 -24.97 17.65 -12.91
C CYS A 114 -23.66 17.79 -12.11
N GLU A 115 -22.95 18.90 -12.27
CA GLU A 115 -21.71 19.19 -11.53
C GLU A 115 -21.94 19.34 -10.03
N GLU A 116 -23.02 19.98 -9.59
CA GLU A 116 -23.36 20.08 -8.17
C GLU A 116 -23.69 18.69 -7.59
N ARG A 117 -24.52 17.91 -8.29
CA ARG A 117 -24.94 16.58 -7.84
C ARG A 117 -23.77 15.60 -7.69
N TYR A 118 -22.87 15.56 -8.67
CA TYR A 118 -21.78 14.56 -8.71
C TYR A 118 -20.42 15.13 -8.29
N GLY A 119 -20.28 16.45 -8.19
CA GLY A 119 -19.05 17.12 -7.76
C GLY A 119 -18.83 17.07 -6.26
N GLU A 120 -19.88 16.92 -5.44
CA GLU A 120 -19.75 16.78 -3.99
C GLU A 120 -19.38 15.34 -3.58
N GLU A 121 -19.91 14.32 -4.26
CA GLU A 121 -19.55 12.91 -4.00
C GLU A 121 -18.10 12.59 -4.42
N GLY A 122 -17.59 13.22 -5.47
CA GLY A 122 -16.16 13.14 -5.84
C GLY A 122 -15.22 13.85 -4.85
N ARG A 123 -15.72 14.78 -4.03
CA ARG A 123 -14.93 15.45 -2.98
C ARG A 123 -14.85 14.63 -1.70
N GLY A 124 -15.93 13.91 -1.32
CA GLY A 124 -15.97 13.12 -0.08
C GLY A 124 -15.15 11.83 -0.07
N ARG A 125 -14.81 11.24 -1.23
CA ARG A 125 -13.97 10.03 -1.33
C ARG A 125 -12.55 10.29 -1.85
N GLY A 126 -12.23 11.52 -2.27
CA GLY A 126 -10.90 11.93 -2.73
C GLY A 126 -10.14 12.86 -1.78
N GLN A 127 -10.72 13.24 -0.64
CA GLN A 127 -10.17 14.21 0.33
C GLN A 127 -9.70 13.56 1.65
N GLU A 128 -9.00 12.42 1.57
CA GLU A 128 -7.95 12.10 2.55
C GLU A 128 -6.54 12.31 1.94
N GLY A 129 -6.43 13.10 0.85
CA GLY A 129 -5.14 13.36 0.21
C GLY A 129 -4.99 14.72 -0.48
N ARG A 130 -5.88 15.70 -0.25
CA ARG A 130 -5.75 17.05 -0.81
C ARG A 130 -6.30 18.13 0.12
N ASP A 131 -5.64 18.28 1.26
CA ASP A 131 -5.55 19.55 2.00
C ASP A 131 -4.08 19.90 2.27
N HIS A 132 -3.24 19.70 1.25
CA HIS A 132 -2.09 20.56 1.06
C HIS A 132 -2.28 21.23 -0.29
N GLU A 133 -2.47 22.54 -0.25
CA GLU A 133 -1.92 23.41 -1.28
C GLU A 133 -0.42 23.08 -1.32
N SER A 134 -0.04 22.04 -2.08
CA SER A 134 1.35 21.72 -2.37
C SER A 134 1.84 22.87 -3.21
N ARG A 135 2.32 23.90 -2.52
CA ARG A 135 3.24 24.87 -3.08
C ARG A 135 4.34 24.06 -3.74
N ASP A 136 4.54 24.31 -5.02
CA ASP A 136 5.55 23.60 -5.80
C ASP A 136 6.90 23.77 -5.07
N PRO A 137 7.58 22.70 -4.64
CA PRO A 137 8.87 22.83 -3.96
C PRO A 137 9.88 23.64 -4.79
N GLU A 138 9.76 23.61 -6.12
CA GLU A 138 10.57 24.47 -7.00
C GLU A 138 10.25 25.95 -6.81
N GLN A 139 8.97 26.33 -6.66
CA GLN A 139 8.59 27.71 -6.37
C GLN A 139 9.06 28.16 -4.99
N GLU A 140 8.95 27.31 -3.96
CA GLU A 140 9.45 27.66 -2.62
C GLU A 140 10.98 27.84 -2.59
N TYR A 141 11.72 26.99 -3.31
CA TYR A 141 13.16 27.13 -3.46
C TYR A 141 13.55 28.43 -4.17
N GLU A 142 12.87 28.76 -5.27
CA GLU A 142 13.10 30.01 -6.00
C GLU A 142 12.80 31.25 -5.15
N GLU A 143 11.69 31.25 -4.41
CA GLU A 143 11.35 32.32 -3.48
C GLU A 143 12.42 32.48 -2.39
N CYS A 144 12.88 31.36 -1.79
CA CYS A 144 13.93 31.37 -0.76
C CYS A 144 15.26 31.93 -1.32
N ARG A 145 15.65 31.49 -2.52
CA ARG A 145 16.86 31.97 -3.19
C ARG A 145 16.78 33.46 -3.53
N GLN A 146 15.64 33.93 -4.03
CA GLN A 146 15.42 35.34 -4.32
C GLN A 146 15.50 36.19 -3.04
N GLN A 147 14.92 35.73 -1.94
CA GLN A 147 15.05 36.40 -0.64
C GLN A 147 16.51 36.48 -0.19
N CYS A 148 17.27 35.38 -0.26
CA CYS A 148 18.70 35.38 0.07
C CYS A 148 19.52 36.38 -0.77
N GLN A 149 19.15 36.62 -2.04
CA GLN A 149 19.79 37.61 -2.90
C GLN A 149 19.36 39.05 -2.60
N GLN A 150 18.12 39.24 -2.13
CA GLN A 150 17.58 40.54 -1.76
C GLN A 150 18.17 41.08 -0.45
N TYR A 151 18.48 40.20 0.50
CA TYR A 151 19.14 40.59 1.74
C TYR A 151 20.61 40.96 1.47
N ARG A 152 20.97 42.23 1.72
CA ARG A 152 22.37 42.73 1.64
C ARG A 152 23.22 42.22 2.82
N HIS A 153 23.57 40.95 2.78
CA HIS A 153 24.52 40.34 3.68
C HIS A 153 25.86 40.08 2.96
N GLY A 154 26.95 39.96 3.72
CA GLY A 154 28.28 39.67 3.15
C GLY A 154 28.32 38.31 2.44
N ARG A 155 29.26 38.13 1.51
CA ARG A 155 29.35 36.94 0.62
C ARG A 155 29.23 35.59 1.34
N GLN A 156 29.84 35.44 2.53
CA GLN A 156 29.75 34.21 3.32
C GLN A 156 28.35 33.94 3.92
N GLN A 157 27.59 34.99 4.23
CA GLN A 157 26.23 34.87 4.76
C GLN A 157 25.25 34.51 3.64
N GLN A 158 25.48 35.03 2.43
CA GLN A 158 24.71 34.67 1.24
C GLN A 158 24.88 33.18 0.88
N GLU A 159 26.12 32.69 0.82
CA GLU A 159 26.40 31.26 0.56
C GLU A 159 25.84 30.32 1.65
N ARG A 160 25.68 30.82 2.88
CA ARG A 160 25.05 30.04 3.96
C ARG A 160 23.53 30.00 3.79
N CYS A 161 22.93 31.12 3.39
CA CYS A 161 21.50 31.24 3.12
C CYS A 161 21.08 30.33 1.96
N GLU A 162 21.80 30.39 0.84
CA GLU A 162 21.52 29.55 -0.34
C GLU A 162 21.63 28.05 -0.02
N ARG A 163 22.62 27.65 0.79
CA ARG A 163 22.77 26.26 1.24
C ARG A 163 21.58 25.78 2.07
N GLN A 164 21.02 26.63 2.94
CA GLN A 164 19.86 26.27 3.74
C GLN A 164 18.59 26.12 2.89
N CYS A 165 18.41 26.98 1.87
CA CYS A 165 17.32 26.81 0.91
C CYS A 165 17.43 25.48 0.15
N GLU A 166 18.64 25.12 -0.29
CA GLU A 166 18.90 23.87 -1.01
C GLU A 166 18.66 22.64 -0.13
N GLU A 167 19.10 22.68 1.12
CA GLU A 167 18.87 21.59 2.08
C GLU A 167 17.37 21.36 2.34
N ARG A 168 16.61 22.44 2.55
CA ARG A 168 15.15 22.36 2.71
C ARG A 168 14.44 21.80 1.48
N TYR A 169 14.82 22.27 0.29
CA TYR A 169 14.30 21.76 -0.98
C TYR A 169 14.59 20.25 -1.15
N ARG A 170 15.78 19.80 -0.76
CA ARG A 170 16.14 18.37 -0.79
C ARG A 170 15.35 17.54 0.23
N GLU A 171 15.11 18.06 1.43
CA GLU A 171 14.30 17.39 2.46
C GLU A 171 12.83 17.26 2.05
N GLU A 172 12.25 18.30 1.45
CA GLU A 172 10.86 18.31 0.98
C GLU A 172 10.68 17.42 -0.24
N ARG A 173 11.65 17.41 -1.17
CA ARG A 173 11.66 16.48 -2.31
C ARG A 173 11.94 15.04 -1.87
N GLY A 174 12.78 14.84 -0.86
CA GLY A 174 13.22 13.53 -0.36
C GLY A 174 12.19 12.81 0.52
N GLN A 175 11.17 13.50 1.03
CA GLN A 175 10.08 12.87 1.80
C GLN A 175 9.00 12.22 0.94
N GLY A 176 9.01 12.41 -0.39
CA GLY A 176 8.03 11.85 -1.33
C GLY A 176 8.38 10.51 -1.96
N GLY A 177 9.59 9.98 -1.73
CA GLY A 177 10.01 8.72 -2.34
C GLY A 177 11.23 8.19 -1.63
N ARG A 178 11.12 6.96 -1.11
CA ARG A 178 12.29 6.11 -0.96
C ARG A 178 12.82 5.93 -2.38
N ASP A 179 13.84 6.71 -2.71
CA ASP A 179 14.31 6.94 -4.07
C ASP A 179 14.93 5.64 -4.62
N GLU A 180 14.07 4.80 -5.19
CA GLU A 180 14.44 3.57 -5.90
C GLU A 180 15.15 3.89 -7.23
N ASN A 181 15.40 5.18 -7.51
CA ASN A 181 16.00 5.69 -8.73
C ASN A 181 17.05 6.79 -8.46
N ARG A 182 17.70 6.78 -7.29
CA ARG A 182 18.83 7.67 -7.05
C ARG A 182 20.00 7.21 -7.90
N ASP A 183 20.41 8.07 -8.84
CA ASP A 183 21.47 7.76 -9.79
C ASP A 183 22.77 7.34 -9.03
N PRO A 184 23.28 6.11 -9.24
CA PRO A 184 24.46 5.61 -8.52
C PRO A 184 25.72 6.45 -8.73
N GLU A 185 25.76 7.27 -9.78
CA GLU A 185 26.84 8.21 -10.06
C GLU A 185 26.76 9.44 -9.15
N GLN A 186 25.55 9.95 -8.87
CA GLN A 186 25.36 11.07 -7.93
C GLN A 186 25.71 10.68 -6.50
N GLU A 187 25.31 9.49 -6.03
CA GLU A 187 25.69 9.01 -4.69
C GLU A 187 27.22 8.85 -4.54
N TYR A 188 27.88 8.41 -5.61
CA TYR A 188 29.34 8.29 -5.62
C TYR A 188 30.03 9.65 -5.55
N GLU A 189 29.52 10.65 -6.28
CA GLU A 189 30.06 12.01 -6.23
C GLU A 189 29.88 12.65 -4.86
N GLU A 190 28.71 12.51 -4.23
CA GLU A 190 28.46 13.00 -2.86
C GLU A 190 29.41 12.34 -1.85
N CYS A 191 29.56 11.01 -1.91
CA CYS A 191 30.48 10.26 -1.05
C CYS A 191 31.94 10.75 -1.22
N ARG A 192 32.36 10.98 -2.46
CA ARG A 192 33.72 11.48 -2.77
C ARG A 192 33.93 12.90 -2.27
N GLN A 193 32.94 13.77 -2.41
CA GLN A 193 33.01 15.14 -1.89
C GLN A 193 33.12 15.15 -0.36
N GLN A 194 32.35 14.31 0.33
CA GLN A 194 32.46 14.14 1.78
C GLN A 194 33.86 13.65 2.17
N CYS A 195 34.39 12.62 1.51
CA CYS A 195 35.75 12.13 1.74
C CYS A 195 36.84 13.21 1.57
N ARG A 196 36.62 14.22 0.70
CA ARG A 196 37.53 15.36 0.51
C ARG A 196 37.35 16.45 1.56
N GLN A 197 36.13 16.60 2.08
CA GLN A 197 35.78 17.63 3.05
C GLN A 197 36.32 17.28 4.44
N TYR A 198 36.38 15.99 4.78
CA TYR A 198 37.08 15.52 5.98
C TYR A 198 38.60 15.60 5.77
N GLN A 199 39.29 16.41 6.58
CA GLN A 199 40.77 16.52 6.58
C GLN A 199 41.43 15.26 7.14
N HIS A 200 41.44 14.22 6.33
CA HIS A 200 42.14 12.98 6.61
C HIS A 200 43.44 12.93 5.79
N GLY A 201 44.48 12.29 6.34
CA GLY A 201 45.76 12.15 5.64
C GLY A 201 45.58 11.35 4.33
N ARG A 202 46.49 11.51 3.35
CA ARG A 202 46.41 10.88 2.01
C ARG A 202 45.94 9.41 2.01
N ARG A 203 46.46 8.59 2.93
CA ARG A 203 46.11 7.15 3.03
C ARG A 203 44.67 6.88 3.49
N GLN A 204 44.12 7.77 4.32
CA GLN A 204 42.75 7.67 4.81
C GLN A 204 41.76 8.14 3.73
N GLN A 205 42.14 9.16 2.97
CA GLN A 205 41.36 9.62 1.81
C GLN A 205 41.25 8.53 0.73
N GLU A 206 42.36 7.87 0.38
CA GLU A 206 42.35 6.75 -0.58
C GLU A 206 41.49 5.57 -0.10
N ARG A 207 41.45 5.31 1.22
CA ARG A 207 40.60 4.26 1.79
C ARG A 207 39.12 4.63 1.70
N CYS A 208 38.79 5.90 1.95
CA CYS A 208 37.44 6.43 1.84
C CYS A 208 36.92 6.35 0.40
N GLU A 209 37.71 6.80 -0.58
CA GLU A 209 37.33 6.74 -2.00
C GLU A 209 37.12 5.30 -2.48
N ARG A 210 37.92 4.34 -2.02
CA ARG A 210 37.71 2.90 -2.33
C ARG A 210 36.39 2.37 -1.79
N GLN A 211 36.01 2.75 -0.56
CA GLN A 211 34.73 2.32 0.01
C GLN A 211 33.53 2.90 -0.74
N CYS A 212 33.63 4.16 -1.21
CA CYS A 212 32.60 4.74 -2.09
C CYS A 212 32.49 3.96 -3.41
N GLU A 213 33.62 3.55 -3.99
CA GLU A 213 33.63 2.79 -5.25
C GLU A 213 33.05 1.37 -5.07
N GLU A 214 33.34 0.71 -3.96
CA GLU A 214 32.77 -0.61 -3.62
C GLU A 214 31.24 -0.53 -3.47
N ARG A 215 30.71 0.51 -2.81
CA ARG A 215 29.26 0.73 -2.73
C ARG A 215 28.62 0.93 -4.10
N ARG A 216 29.23 1.76 -4.97
CA ARG A 216 28.76 1.99 -6.34
C ARG A 216 28.71 0.69 -7.16
N ARG A 217 29.71 -0.16 -7.00
CA ARG A 217 29.75 -1.48 -7.66
C ARG A 217 28.74 -2.45 -7.07
N GLY A 218 28.49 -2.39 -5.76
CA GLY A 218 27.48 -3.21 -5.07
C GLY A 218 26.08 -2.98 -5.61
N GLY A 219 25.65 -1.71 -5.75
CA GLY A 219 24.32 -1.37 -6.26
C GLY A 219 24.08 -1.76 -7.72
N LYS A 220 25.11 -1.75 -8.56
CA LYS A 220 24.99 -2.15 -9.98
C LYS A 220 24.81 -3.66 -10.21
N ASN A 221 25.02 -4.50 -9.19
CA ASN A 221 24.87 -5.96 -9.34
C ASN A 221 23.44 -6.45 -9.13
N ASP A 222 22.58 -5.68 -8.46
CA ASP A 222 21.19 -6.07 -8.20
C ASP A 222 20.27 -5.80 -9.41
N GLU A 223 20.70 -4.95 -10.33
CA GLU A 223 19.98 -4.57 -11.56
C GLU A 223 20.56 -5.22 -12.83
N GLN A 224 21.32 -6.31 -12.68
CA GLN A 224 21.61 -7.17 -13.82
C GLN A 224 20.36 -7.98 -14.12
N GLU A 225 19.44 -7.35 -14.87
CA GLU A 225 18.26 -7.94 -15.49
C GLU A 225 18.70 -9.26 -16.14
N ARG A 226 18.46 -10.37 -15.45
CA ARG A 226 18.88 -11.70 -15.92
C ARG A 226 18.06 -12.01 -17.16
N ASP A 227 18.72 -11.94 -18.30
CA ASP A 227 18.16 -12.26 -19.60
C ASP A 227 17.38 -13.60 -19.50
N PRO A 228 16.04 -13.57 -19.67
CA PRO A 228 15.21 -14.76 -19.54
C PRO A 228 15.62 -15.87 -20.52
N GLN A 229 16.23 -15.52 -21.65
CA GLN A 229 16.73 -16.44 -22.66
C GLN A 229 18.01 -17.15 -22.18
N GLU A 230 18.89 -16.47 -21.44
CA GLU A 230 20.07 -17.10 -20.82
C GLU A 230 19.67 -18.09 -19.71
N GLU A 231 18.72 -17.73 -18.85
CA GLU A 231 18.20 -18.63 -17.80
C GLU A 231 17.49 -19.86 -18.41
N LEU A 232 16.74 -19.67 -19.50
CA LEU A 232 16.15 -20.78 -20.26
C LEU A 232 17.24 -21.73 -20.80
N ARG A 233 18.30 -21.19 -21.42
CA ARG A 233 19.42 -22.00 -21.93
C ARG A 233 20.10 -22.78 -20.82
N ARG A 234 20.35 -22.16 -19.66
CA ARG A 234 20.94 -22.82 -18.49
C ARG A 234 20.04 -23.93 -17.97
N CYS A 235 18.72 -23.71 -17.92
CA CYS A 235 17.74 -24.73 -17.53
C CYS A 235 17.75 -25.94 -18.47
N GLN A 236 17.74 -25.69 -19.79
CA GLN A 236 17.80 -26.76 -20.79
C GLN A 236 19.11 -27.56 -20.72
N GLN A 237 20.25 -26.89 -20.48
CA GLN A 237 21.53 -27.57 -20.27
C GLN A 237 21.51 -28.47 -19.02
N ARG A 238 20.83 -28.08 -17.93
CA ARG A 238 20.65 -28.94 -16.74
C ARG A 238 19.83 -30.17 -17.08
N CYS A 239 18.71 -30.01 -17.79
CA CYS A 239 17.90 -31.15 -18.26
C CYS A 239 18.67 -32.11 -19.18
N GLN A 240 19.65 -31.61 -19.94
CA GLN A 240 20.51 -32.45 -20.79
C GLN A 240 21.58 -33.23 -20.00
N ARG A 241 22.07 -32.66 -18.90
CA ARG A 241 23.11 -33.27 -18.07
C ARG A 241 22.55 -34.33 -17.12
N GLU A 242 21.30 -34.18 -16.69
CA GLU A 242 20.61 -35.22 -15.95
C GLU A 242 20.35 -36.42 -16.88
N ARG A 243 20.99 -37.56 -16.60
CA ARG A 243 20.87 -38.81 -17.36
C ARG A 243 19.51 -39.48 -17.12
N ARG A 244 18.45 -38.83 -17.60
CA ARG A 244 17.07 -39.30 -17.54
C ARG A 244 16.65 -39.95 -18.86
N GLY A 245 15.53 -40.70 -18.84
CA GLY A 245 14.95 -41.25 -20.06
C GLY A 245 14.53 -40.13 -21.03
N TRP A 246 14.42 -40.45 -22.33
CA TRP A 246 14.06 -39.46 -23.37
C TRP A 246 12.76 -38.71 -23.07
N GLN A 247 11.77 -39.41 -22.50
CA GLN A 247 10.47 -38.84 -22.15
C GLN A 247 10.55 -37.83 -21.00
N GLU A 248 11.30 -38.16 -19.94
CA GLU A 248 11.54 -37.27 -18.79
C GLU A 248 12.36 -36.03 -19.18
N GLN A 249 13.28 -36.17 -20.14
CA GLN A 249 14.06 -35.06 -20.66
C GLN A 249 13.19 -34.05 -21.44
N GLN A 250 12.21 -34.54 -22.21
CA GLN A 250 11.26 -33.67 -22.91
C GLN A 250 10.33 -32.93 -21.94
N GLU A 251 9.87 -33.60 -20.88
CA GLU A 251 9.05 -32.97 -19.84
C GLU A 251 9.81 -31.88 -19.07
N CYS A 252 11.08 -32.13 -18.73
CA CYS A 252 11.97 -31.14 -18.12
C CYS A 252 12.14 -29.90 -19.00
N ARG A 253 12.38 -30.10 -20.31
CA ARG A 253 12.53 -29.00 -21.28
C ARG A 253 11.28 -28.14 -21.39
N ARG A 254 10.09 -28.77 -21.47
CA ARG A 254 8.80 -28.06 -21.50
C ARG A 254 8.52 -27.31 -20.19
N GLY A 255 8.99 -27.85 -19.06
CA GLY A 255 8.96 -27.16 -17.76
C GLY A 255 9.76 -25.85 -17.79
N CYS A 256 11.00 -25.90 -18.30
CA CYS A 256 11.83 -24.70 -18.46
C CYS A 256 11.18 -23.66 -19.39
N GLU A 257 10.61 -24.08 -20.52
CA GLU A 257 9.94 -23.18 -21.47
C GLU A 257 8.70 -22.50 -20.87
N ARG A 258 7.91 -23.20 -20.04
CA ARG A 258 6.79 -22.57 -19.31
C ARG A 258 7.28 -21.54 -18.29
N GLN A 259 8.35 -21.86 -17.56
CA GLN A 259 8.84 -21.01 -16.49
C GLN A 259 9.52 -19.72 -16.99
N TYR A 260 10.23 -19.81 -18.12
CA TYR A 260 11.06 -18.70 -18.62
C TYR A 260 10.60 -18.14 -19.98
N GLY A 261 9.75 -18.85 -20.73
CA GLY A 261 9.27 -18.43 -22.06
C GLY A 261 8.14 -17.39 -22.03
N GLU A 262 7.29 -17.39 -21.00
CA GLU A 262 6.17 -16.43 -20.90
C GLU A 262 6.61 -15.04 -20.37
N ARG A 263 7.77 -14.97 -19.72
CA ARG A 263 8.32 -13.71 -19.17
C ARG A 263 8.88 -12.76 -20.24
N GLY A 264 9.17 -13.24 -21.45
CA GLY A 264 9.75 -12.42 -22.53
C GLY A 264 8.78 -11.96 -23.62
N GLY A 265 7.48 -12.28 -23.51
CA GLY A 265 6.54 -12.17 -24.63
C GLY A 265 5.47 -11.08 -24.53
N ARG A 266 5.41 -10.28 -23.46
CA ARG A 266 4.29 -9.34 -23.23
C ARG A 266 4.49 -7.90 -23.70
N ASP A 267 5.67 -7.53 -24.18
CA ASP A 267 5.97 -6.14 -24.61
C ASP A 267 6.32 -5.97 -26.10
N GLY A 268 5.99 -6.94 -26.96
CA GLY A 268 6.40 -6.91 -28.37
C GLY A 268 5.36 -7.40 -29.36
N GLY A 269 4.10 -6.98 -29.22
CA GLY A 269 3.03 -7.29 -30.18
C GLY A 269 3.15 -6.51 -31.49
N MET A 270 4.16 -6.79 -32.32
CA MET A 270 4.06 -6.55 -33.76
C MET A 270 3.10 -7.58 -34.35
N VAL A 271 1.90 -7.12 -34.70
CA VAL A 271 0.99 -7.84 -35.60
C VAL A 271 1.71 -8.10 -36.92
N VAL A 272 2.09 -9.35 -37.16
CA VAL A 272 2.43 -9.81 -38.51
C VAL A 272 1.10 -10.11 -39.20
N GLU A 273 0.61 -9.14 -39.97
CA GLU A 273 -0.43 -9.39 -40.97
C GLU A 273 0.14 -10.37 -42.01
N VAL A 274 -0.46 -11.55 -42.07
CA VAL A 274 -0.24 -12.51 -43.15
C VAL A 274 -1.15 -12.09 -44.29
N VAL A 275 -0.55 -11.62 -45.39
CA VAL A 275 -1.17 -11.47 -46.71
C VAL A 275 -0.98 -12.76 -47.50
#